data_AF-H9X086-F1
#
_entry.id   AF-H9X086-F1
#
_cell.length_a   1.000
_cell.length_b   1.000
_cell.length_c   1.000
_cell.angle_alpha   90.00
_cell.angle_beta   90.00
_cell.angle_gamma   90.00
#
_symmetry.space_group_name_H-M   'P 1'
#
loop_
_entity.id
_entity.type
_entity.pdbx_description
1 polymer ?
#
loop_
_entity_poly.entity_id
_entity_poly.type
_entity_poly.pdbx_seq_one_letter_code
_entity_poly.pdbx_strand_id
1 'polypeptide(L)' 'VVRVLKPGGMAIIWDLVYVPEYVQRLHELKMQEIRVSEFVPAFMVQSHIVSFRKPHHQVQLNGHDWRSSIA' A
#
# COMPACT_ATOMS: atom_id res chain seq x y z
N VAL A 1 1.18 -7.01 -6.58
CA VAL A 1 1.12 -5.60 -7.06
C VAL A 1 -0.15 -4.94 -6.55
N VAL A 2 -0.09 -3.67 -6.10
CA VAL A 2 -1.29 -2.89 -5.74
C VAL A 2 -1.94 -2.37 -7.03
N ARG A 3 -3.04 -3.01 -7.45
CA ARG A 3 -3.65 -2.79 -8.78
C ARG A 3 -4.51 -1.53 -8.87
N VAL A 4 -5.16 -1.14 -7.78
CA VAL A 4 -6.14 -0.04 -7.76
C VAL A 4 -5.50 1.36 -7.68
N LEU A 5 -4.28 1.45 -7.13
CA LEU A 5 -3.58 2.72 -6.99
C LEU A 5 -2.91 3.09 -8.31
N LYS A 6 -3.10 4.34 -8.76
CA LYS A 6 -2.35 4.89 -9.91
C LYS A 6 -0.86 5.02 -9.55
N PRO A 7 0.08 5.02 -10.52
CA PRO A 7 1.48 5.30 -10.24
C PRO A 7 1.66 6.65 -9.51
N GLY A 8 2.51 6.69 -8.49
CA GLY A 8 2.69 7.85 -7.61
C GLY A 8 1.55 8.07 -6.59
N GLY A 9 0.45 7.34 -6.73
CA GLY A 9 -0.68 7.42 -5.80
C GLY A 9 -0.28 6.99 -4.39
N MET A 10 -0.93 7.60 -3.41
CA MET A 10 -0.73 7.34 -1.98
C MET A 10 -1.95 6.61 -1.42
N ALA A 11 -1.70 5.68 -0.50
CA ALA A 11 -2.72 4.93 0.20
C ALA A 11 -2.41 4.84 1.69
N ILE A 12 -3.46 4.59 2.46
CA ILE A 12 -3.43 4.50 3.90
C ILE A 12 -4.17 3.22 4.31
N ILE A 13 -3.59 2.50 5.27
CA ILE A 13 -4.20 1.38 5.99
C ILE A 13 -4.33 1.83 7.44
N TRP A 14 -5.51 1.69 8.03
CA TRP A 14 -5.70 1.82 9.47
C TRP A 14 -6.05 0.45 10.02
N ASP A 15 -5.25 -0.04 10.96
CA ASP A 15 -5.40 -1.39 11.51
C ASP A 15 -5.07 -1.42 13.01
N LEU A 16 -5.63 -2.43 13.69
CA LEU A 16 -5.51 -2.63 15.13
C LEU A 16 -4.51 -3.74 15.50
N VAL A 17 -4.16 -4.62 14.56
CA VAL A 17 -3.51 -5.92 14.84
C VAL A 17 -2.35 -6.22 13.91
N TYR A 18 -2.53 -6.12 12.59
CA TYR A 18 -1.62 -6.69 11.57
C TYR A 18 -0.64 -5.69 10.96
N VAL A 19 -0.31 -4.64 11.70
CA VAL A 19 0.54 -3.53 11.23
C VAL A 19 1.91 -4.03 10.73
N PRO A 20 2.64 -4.89 11.47
CA PRO A 20 3.94 -5.41 11.00
C PRO A 20 3.85 -6.20 9.69
N GLU A 21 2.79 -7.00 9.52
CA GLU A 21 2.56 -7.84 8.36
C GLU A 21 2.29 -6.99 7.11
N TYR A 22 1.53 -5.90 7.24
CA TYR A 22 1.35 -4.96 6.14
C TYR A 22 2.67 -4.31 5.75
N VAL A 23 3.47 -3.87 6.72
CA VAL A 23 4.78 -3.25 6.44
C VAL A 23 5.68 -4.22 5.68
N GLN A 24 5.80 -5.45 6.15
CA GLN A 24 6.57 -6.50 5.46
C GLN A 24 6.05 -6.70 4.04
N ARG A 25 4.74 -6.85 3.87
CA ARG A 25 4.15 -7.10 2.55
C ARG A 25 4.34 -5.92 1.60
N LEU A 26 4.29 -4.69 2.09
CA LEU A 26 4.54 -3.47 1.32
C LEU A 26 6.01 -3.38 0.87
N HIS A 27 6.96 -3.82 1.71
CA HIS A 27 8.37 -3.95 1.32
C HIS A 27 8.58 -5.00 0.23
N GLU A 28 7.99 -6.19 0.35
CA GLU A 28 8.05 -7.24 -0.68
C GLU A 28 7.47 -6.75 -2.02
N LEU A 29 6.41 -5.94 -1.96
CA LEU A 29 5.79 -5.32 -3.13
C LEU A 29 6.54 -4.11 -3.68
N LYS A 30 7.66 -3.72 -3.05
CA LYS A 30 8.50 -2.56 -3.41
C LYS A 30 7.71 -1.25 -3.42
N MET A 31 6.79 -1.08 -2.47
CA MET A 31 6.13 0.21 -2.25
C MET A 31 7.11 1.20 -1.63
N GLN A 32 6.88 2.49 -1.87
CA GLN A 32 7.76 3.58 -1.45
C GLN A 32 7.16 4.34 -0.28
N GLU A 33 8.01 5.09 0.44
CA GLU A 33 7.59 5.99 1.52
C GLU A 33 6.70 5.29 2.56
N ILE A 34 7.00 4.03 2.89
CA ILE A 34 6.27 3.26 3.90
C ILE A 34 6.54 3.91 5.25
N ARG A 35 5.48 4.36 5.93
CA ARG A 35 5.55 4.95 7.27
C ARG A 35 4.47 4.35 8.15
N VAL A 36 4.81 4.14 9.40
CA VAL A 36 3.87 3.76 10.45
C VAL A 36 3.73 4.96 11.37
N SER A 37 2.50 5.34 11.69
CA SER A 37 2.24 6.39 12.67
C SER A 37 2.67 5.95 14.06
N GLU A 38 2.74 6.90 14.98
CA GLU A 38 2.64 6.57 16.41
C GLU A 38 1.27 5.94 16.72
N PHE A 39 1.11 5.42 17.94
CA PHE A 39 -0.15 4.86 18.42
C PHE A 39 -1.28 5.87 18.24
N VAL A 40 -2.34 5.44 17.56
CA VAL A 40 -3.60 6.16 17.47
C VAL A 40 -4.59 5.49 18.43
N PRO A 41 -5.08 6.18 19.48
CA PRO A 41 -6.07 5.61 20.39
C PRO A 41 -7.40 5.41 19.66
N ALA A 42 -7.85 4.17 19.59
CA ALA A 42 -9.15 3.80 19.06
C ALA A 42 -9.79 2.78 19.98
N PHE A 43 -10.96 3.08 20.56
CA PHE A 43 -11.71 2.12 21.40
C PHE A 43 -10.88 1.42 22.50
N MET A 44 -9.95 2.14 23.14
CA MET A 44 -9.03 1.62 24.17
C MET A 44 -8.05 0.53 23.69
N VAL A 45 -7.93 0.30 22.38
CA VAL A 45 -6.94 -0.59 21.78
C VAL A 45 -5.89 0.21 20.99
N GLN A 46 -4.71 -0.41 20.82
CA GLN A 46 -3.65 0.15 20.00
C GLN A 46 -4.01 0.04 18.52
N SER A 47 -4.01 1.17 17.83
CA SER A 47 -4.21 1.23 16.39
C SER A 47 -3.09 2.02 15.74
N HIS A 48 -2.78 1.71 14.48
CA HIS A 48 -1.76 2.43 13.73
C HIS A 48 -2.22 2.68 12.31
N ILE A 49 -1.69 3.76 11.76
CA ILE A 49 -1.86 4.13 10.37
C ILE A 49 -0.57 3.77 9.62
N VAL A 50 -0.69 2.94 8.59
CA VAL A 50 0.39 2.66 7.64
C VAL A 50 0.12 3.43 6.37
N SER A 51 1.01 4.35 6.00
CA SER A 51 0.97 5.04 4.71
C SER A 51 2.03 4.51 3.77
N PHE A 52 1.75 4.52 2.47
CA PHE A 52 2.69 4.13 1.44
C PHE A 52 2.34 4.80 0.10
N ARG A 53 3.35 4.90 -0.77
CA ARG A 53 3.22 5.38 -2.14
C ARG A 53 3.52 4.27 -3.13
N LYS A 54 2.70 4.16 -4.17
CA LYS A 54 3.00 3.29 -5.32
C LYS A 54 4.10 3.94 -6.17
N PRO A 55 5.13 3.18 -6.59
CA PRO A 55 6.17 3.71 -7.47
C PRO A 55 5.59 4.32 -8.76
N HIS A 56 6.20 5.40 -9.24
CA HIS A 56 5.85 6.01 -10.53
C HIS A 56 6.17 5.08 -11.72
N HIS A 57 7.29 4.36 -11.63
CA HIS A 57 7.75 3.43 -12.65
C HIS A 57 7.79 2.03 -12.07
N GLN A 58 6.62 1.40 -11.96
CA GLN A 58 6.57 -0.03 -11.70
C GLN A 58 6.64 -0.74 -13.05
N VAL A 59 7.81 -1.31 -13.38
CA VAL A 59 7.94 -2.19 -14.54
C VAL A 59 6.90 -3.29 -14.36
N GLN A 60 5.89 -3.28 -15.23
CA GLN A 60 4.82 -4.26 -15.24
C GLN A 60 5.42 -5.56 -15.73
N LEU A 61 6.04 -6.32 -14.83
CA LEU A 61 6.45 -7.69 -15.10
C LEU A 61 5.15 -8.48 -15.27
N ASN A 62 4.69 -8.62 -16.52
CA ASN A 62 3.60 -9.48 -17.00
C ASN A 62 2.14 -9.04 -16.74
N GLY A 63 1.80 -7.78 -16.98
CA GLY A 63 0.40 -7.34 -16.94
C GLY A 63 -0.11 -6.88 -18.29
N HIS A 64 -0.76 -7.76 -19.05
CA HIS A 64 -1.61 -7.37 -20.18
C HIS A 64 -2.54 -6.24 -19.69
N ASP A 65 -2.47 -5.08 -20.34
CA ASP A 65 -3.39 -3.99 -20.05
C ASP A 65 -4.76 -4.38 -20.59
N TRP A 66 -5.65 -4.84 -19.71
CA TRP A 66 -7.02 -5.25 -20.07
C TRP A 66 -7.83 -4.10 -20.69
N ARG A 67 -7.41 -2.86 -20.48
CA ARG A 67 -8.04 -1.69 -21.11
C ARG A 67 -7.69 -1.58 -22.59
N SER A 68 -6.59 -2.17 -23.03
CA SER A 68 -6.23 -2.23 -24.45
C SER A 68 -7.15 -3.15 -25.26
N SER A 69 -7.94 -4.01 -24.60
CA SER A 69 -8.88 -4.93 -25.25
C SER A 69 -10.28 -4.35 -25.44
N ILE A 70 -10.51 -3.09 -25.06
CA ILE A 70 -11.83 -2.42 -25.12
C ILE A 70 -11.82 -1.28 -26.15
N ALA A 71 -10.71 -1.08 -26.88
CA ALA A 71 -10.60 -0.10 -27.96
C ALA A 71 -10.68 -0.77 -29.33
#